data_AF-A0A8S0GVA3-F1
#
_entry.id   AF-A0A8S0GVA3-F1
#
_cell.length_a   1.000
_cell.length_b   1.000
_cell.length_c   1.000
_cell.angle_alpha   90.00
_cell.angle_beta   90.00
_cell.angle_gamma   90.00
#
_symmetry.space_group_name_H-M   'P 1'
#
loop_
_entity.id
_entity.type
_entity.pdbx_description
1 polymer ?
#
loop_
_entity_poly.entity_id
_entity_poly.type
_entity_poly.pdbx_seq_one_letter_code
_entity_poly.pdbx_strand_id
1 'polypeptide(L)'
;MPTPKALELRSQVRDVVEQAALVFRSADKVDLGSLQRRFNVRANDFFVGVYGGRLIDTLERQAPLCELRFVPEGDGDDEALREGRIDLRISNTRP
;
A
#
# COMPACT_ATOMS: atom_id res chain seq x y z
N MET A 1 1.19 2.56 29.30
CA MET A 1 -0.03 3.40 29.39
C MET A 1 0.35 4.82 28.98
N PRO A 2 -0.39 5.47 28.05
CA PRO A 2 -0.11 6.86 27.67
C PRO A 2 -0.34 7.81 28.86
N THR A 3 0.43 8.89 28.93
CA THR A 3 0.31 9.89 30.01
C THR A 3 -0.95 10.74 29.81
N PRO A 4 -1.52 11.34 30.87
CA PRO A 4 -2.65 12.26 30.75
C PRO A 4 -2.39 13.38 29.74
N LYS A 5 -1.17 13.92 29.72
CA LYS A 5 -0.78 14.96 28.77
C LYS A 5 -0.77 14.48 27.32
N ALA A 6 -0.36 13.23 27.08
CA ALA A 6 -0.40 12.64 25.74
C ALA A 6 -1.84 12.47 25.22
N LEU A 7 -2.79 12.18 26.11
CA LEU A 7 -4.21 12.09 25.75
C LEU A 7 -4.80 13.45 25.39
N GLU A 8 -4.51 14.49 26.18
CA GLU A 8 -4.95 15.88 25.89
C GLU A 8 -4.45 16.38 24.53
N LEU A 9 -3.20 16.05 24.17
CA LEU A 9 -2.57 16.54 22.94
C LEU A 9 -2.87 15.67 21.72
N ARG A 10 -3.49 14.49 21.88
CA ARG A 10 -3.61 13.48 20.82
C ARG A 10 -4.29 14.01 19.55
N SER A 11 -5.40 14.75 19.68
CA SER A 11 -6.11 15.28 18.51
C SER A 11 -5.29 16.34 17.80
N GLN A 12 -4.74 17.30 18.54
CA GLN A 12 -3.92 18.39 17.99
C GLN A 12 -2.68 17.84 17.26
N VAL A 13 -2.00 16.86 17.86
CA VAL A 13 -0.84 16.21 17.23
C VAL A 13 -1.26 15.44 15.98
N ARG A 14 -2.37 14.69 16.03
CA ARG A 14 -2.91 13.99 14.87
C ARG A 14 -3.20 14.96 13.73
N ASP A 15 -3.87 16.07 13.99
CA ASP A 15 -4.23 17.05 12.97
C ASP A 15 -2.99 17.68 12.34
N VAL A 16 -1.97 18.04 13.13
CA VAL A 16 -0.68 18.55 12.62
C VAL A 16 0.02 17.51 11.76
N VAL A 17 0.06 16.24 12.18
CA VAL A 17 0.65 15.15 11.39
C VAL A 17 -0.12 14.94 10.08
N GLU A 18 -1.44 15.01 10.10
CA GLU A 18 -2.27 14.90 8.90
C GLU A 18 -2.01 16.06 7.94
N GLN A 19 -1.93 17.30 8.44
CA GLN A 19 -1.60 18.47 7.62
C GLN A 19 -0.19 18.38 7.04
N ALA A 20 0.81 17.96 7.83
CA ALA A 20 2.16 17.75 7.32
C ALA A 20 2.20 16.64 6.25
N ALA A 21 1.44 15.56 6.43
CA ALA A 21 1.32 14.50 5.44
C ALA A 21 0.69 14.99 4.12
N LEU A 22 -0.22 15.97 4.15
CA LEU A 22 -0.80 16.56 2.94
C LEU A 22 0.25 17.32 2.10
N VAL A 23 1.25 17.93 2.73
CA VAL A 23 2.37 18.59 2.02
C VAL A 23 3.14 17.59 1.16
N PHE A 24 3.38 16.39 1.70
CA PHE A 24 4.03 15.30 0.96
C PHE A 24 3.11 14.61 -0.06
N ARG A 25 1.79 14.81 0.02
CA ARG A 25 0.81 14.32 -0.97
C ARG A 25 0.67 15.23 -2.19
N SER A 26 1.39 16.34 -2.25
CA SER A 26 1.67 17.05 -3.50
C SER A 26 2.64 16.24 -4.38
N ALA A 27 2.43 14.92 -4.49
CA ALA A 27 3.07 14.14 -5.53
C ALA A 27 2.45 14.63 -6.84
N ASP A 28 3.30 15.09 -7.76
CA ASP A 28 2.91 15.31 -9.14
C ASP A 28 2.08 14.12 -9.63
N LYS A 29 1.11 14.37 -10.53
CA LYS A 29 0.35 13.30 -11.15
C LYS A 29 1.32 12.23 -11.66
N VAL A 30 1.20 11.02 -11.13
CA VAL A 30 2.02 9.89 -11.56
C VAL A 30 1.61 9.55 -13.00
N ASP A 31 2.54 9.70 -13.93
CA ASP A 31 2.37 9.20 -15.28
C ASP A 31 2.63 7.70 -15.31
N LEU A 32 1.55 6.93 -15.27
CA LEU A 32 1.61 5.47 -15.27
C LEU A 32 2.26 4.92 -16.56
N GLY A 33 2.16 5.64 -17.68
CA GLY A 33 2.73 5.21 -18.96
C GLY A 33 4.26 5.16 -18.97
N SER A 34 4.91 6.03 -18.19
CA SER A 34 6.37 6.09 -18.05
C SER A 34 6.89 5.47 -16.74
N LEU A 35 6.00 5.09 -15.83
CA LEU A 35 6.36 4.55 -14.52
C LEU A 35 7.03 3.17 -14.64
N GLN A 36 8.30 3.09 -14.25
CA GLN A 36 9.04 1.84 -14.10
C GLN A 36 9.08 1.42 -12.63
N ARG A 37 8.19 0.51 -12.24
CA ARG A 37 8.13 0.02 -10.86
C ARG A 37 7.64 -1.42 -10.79
N ARG A 38 8.20 -2.18 -9.86
CA ARG A 38 7.67 -3.49 -9.46
C ARG A 38 6.84 -3.33 -8.19
N PHE A 39 5.62 -3.85 -8.22
CA PHE A 39 4.71 -3.88 -7.09
C PHE A 39 4.61 -5.30 -6.52
N ASN A 40 4.97 -5.47 -5.26
CA ASN A 40 4.83 -6.71 -4.52
C ASN A 40 3.49 -6.71 -3.79
N VAL A 41 2.54 -7.52 -4.27
CA VAL A 41 1.19 -7.61 -3.73
C VAL A 41 0.99 -8.94 -3.03
N ARG A 42 0.67 -8.89 -1.74
CA ARG A 42 0.26 -10.07 -0.97
C ARG A 42 -1.25 -10.27 -1.09
N ALA A 43 -1.64 -11.44 -1.56
CA ALA A 43 -3.03 -11.85 -1.69
C ALA A 43 -3.12 -13.37 -1.61
N ASN A 44 -4.30 -13.87 -1.23
CA ASN A 44 -4.57 -15.30 -1.23
C ASN A 44 -4.79 -15.85 -2.66
N ASP A 45 -4.65 -17.17 -2.80
CA ASP A 45 -4.76 -17.86 -4.10
C ASP A 45 -6.11 -17.63 -4.79
N PHE A 46 -7.19 -17.50 -4.01
CA PHE A 46 -8.51 -17.20 -4.56
C PHE A 46 -8.54 -15.84 -5.27
N PHE A 47 -7.99 -14.79 -4.64
CA PHE A 47 -7.92 -13.47 -5.25
C PHE A 47 -7.05 -13.49 -6.51
N VAL A 48 -5.88 -14.14 -6.45
CA VAL A 48 -4.97 -14.25 -7.60
C VAL A 48 -5.65 -15.00 -8.75
N GLY A 49 -6.34 -16.11 -8.47
CA GLY A 49 -7.05 -16.90 -9.48
C GLY A 49 -8.21 -16.15 -10.14
N VAL A 50 -8.93 -15.31 -9.40
CA VAL A 50 -10.09 -14.56 -9.93
C VAL A 50 -9.68 -13.28 -10.66
N TYR A 51 -8.66 -12.56 -10.17
CA TYR A 51 -8.35 -11.20 -10.63
C TYR A 51 -7.00 -11.08 -11.35
N GLY A 52 -6.09 -12.04 -11.21
CA GLY A 52 -4.71 -11.93 -11.70
C GLY A 52 -4.61 -11.56 -13.17
N GLY A 53 -5.31 -12.27 -14.06
CA GLY A 53 -5.30 -11.98 -15.50
C GLY A 53 -5.81 -10.58 -15.84
N ARG A 54 -6.95 -10.16 -15.26
CA ARG A 54 -7.51 -8.82 -15.50
C ARG A 54 -6.61 -7.70 -15.00
N LEU A 55 -5.85 -7.94 -13.93
CA LEU A 55 -4.87 -6.97 -13.42
C LEU A 55 -3.69 -6.82 -14.38
N ILE A 56 -3.19 -7.95 -14.93
CA ILE A 56 -2.13 -7.93 -15.95
C ILE A 56 -2.62 -7.20 -17.21
N ASP A 57 -3.80 -7.54 -17.75
CA ASP A 57 -4.38 -6.87 -18.93
C ASP A 57 -4.58 -5.36 -18.72
N THR A 58 -4.78 -4.94 -17.47
CA THR A 58 -4.92 -3.53 -17.11
C THR A 58 -3.56 -2.84 -17.03
N LEU A 59 -2.55 -3.50 -16.45
CA LEU A 59 -1.18 -2.99 -16.40
C LEU A 59 -0.60 -2.83 -17.81
N GLU A 60 -0.78 -3.81 -18.69
CA GLU A 60 -0.29 -3.71 -20.08
C GLU A 60 -0.86 -2.49 -20.81
N ARG A 61 -2.11 -2.10 -20.52
CA ARG A 61 -2.76 -0.94 -21.16
C ARG A 61 -2.45 0.39 -20.48
N GLN A 62 -2.30 0.41 -19.17
CA GLN A 62 -2.26 1.65 -18.39
C GLN A 62 -0.88 1.96 -17.80
N ALA A 63 -0.09 0.94 -17.50
CA ALA A 63 1.24 1.05 -16.89
C ALA A 63 2.19 -0.03 -17.45
N PRO A 64 2.48 -0.01 -18.76
CA PRO A 64 3.14 -1.12 -19.47
C PRO A 64 4.57 -1.41 -18.99
N LEU A 65 5.19 -0.46 -18.29
CA LEU A 65 6.54 -0.59 -17.75
C LEU A 65 6.55 -1.01 -16.27
N CYS A 66 5.39 -1.24 -15.68
CA CYS A 66 5.25 -1.75 -14.34
C CYS A 66 5.16 -3.27 -14.31
N GLU A 67 5.65 -3.86 -13.24
CA GLU A 67 5.55 -5.29 -12.96
C GLU A 67 4.67 -5.54 -11.74
N LEU A 68 3.83 -6.57 -11.80
CA LEU A 68 3.03 -7.03 -10.66
C LEU A 68 3.53 -8.40 -10.20
N ARG A 69 3.97 -8.48 -8.95
CA ARG A 69 4.42 -9.72 -8.31
C ARG A 69 3.46 -10.09 -7.20
N PHE A 70 2.79 -11.22 -7.33
CA PHE A 70 2.04 -11.81 -6.23
C PHE A 70 2.99 -12.52 -5.26
N VAL A 71 2.86 -12.20 -3.98
CA VAL A 71 3.66 -12.77 -2.88
C VAL A 71 2.73 -13.60 -2.01
N PRO A 72 3.00 -14.90 -1.79
CA PRO A 72 2.19 -15.72 -0.89
C PRO A 72 2.24 -15.22 0.55
N GLU A 73 1.22 -15.56 1.34
CA GLU A 73 1.16 -15.33 2.78
C GLU A 73 2.30 -16.09 3.50
N GLY A 74 2.87 -15.50 4.55
CA GLY A 74 3.99 -16.10 5.29
C GLY A 74 4.27 -15.38 6.62
N ASP A 75 5.25 -15.87 7.39
CA ASP A 75 5.54 -15.31 8.73
C ASP A 75 5.98 -13.83 8.67
N GLY A 76 5.50 -13.02 9.62
CA GLY A 76 5.87 -11.59 9.75
C GLY A 76 5.04 -10.60 8.91
N ASP A 77 3.81 -10.98 8.55
CA ASP A 77 2.91 -10.23 7.68
C ASP A 77 2.65 -8.77 8.11
N ASP A 78 2.55 -8.50 9.41
CA ASP A 78 2.29 -7.15 9.92
C ASP A 78 3.46 -6.19 9.69
N GLU A 79 4.68 -6.72 9.68
CA GLU A 79 5.90 -5.91 9.52
C GLU A 79 6.32 -5.78 8.05
N ALA A 80 5.88 -6.71 7.18
CA ALA A 80 6.24 -6.70 5.77
C ALA A 80 5.82 -5.42 5.02
N LEU A 81 4.71 -4.78 5.41
CA LEU A 81 4.30 -3.47 4.88
C LEU A 81 5.20 -2.34 5.40
N ARG A 82 5.57 -2.36 6.69
CA ARG A 82 6.42 -1.32 7.31
C ARG A 82 7.83 -1.36 6.76
N GLU A 83 8.37 -2.55 6.53
CA GLU A 83 9.69 -2.77 5.95
C GLU A 83 9.71 -2.63 4.42
N GLY A 84 8.57 -2.41 3.76
CA GLY A 84 8.47 -2.25 2.31
C GLY A 84 8.75 -3.53 1.51
N ARG A 85 8.68 -4.71 2.14
CA ARG A 85 8.80 -6.00 1.45
C ARG A 85 7.59 -6.29 0.57
N ILE A 86 6.43 -5.80 0.97
CA ILE A 86 5.21 -5.75 0.17
C ILE A 86 4.70 -4.31 0.07
N ASP A 87 4.16 -3.95 -1.09
CA ASP A 87 3.56 -2.63 -1.33
C ASP A 87 2.07 -2.61 -0.96
N LEU A 88 1.40 -3.77 -1.03
CA LEU A 88 -0.03 -3.91 -0.77
C LEU A 88 -0.35 -5.29 -0.19
N ARG A 89 -1.30 -5.33 0.75
CA ARG A 89 -1.94 -6.55 1.26
C ARG A 89 -3.44 -6.51 0.93
N ILE A 90 -3.95 -7.61 0.37
CA ILE A 90 -5.37 -7.82 0.07
C ILE A 90 -5.87 -8.96 0.94
N SER A 91 -6.75 -8.67 1.89
CA SER A 91 -7.32 -9.66 2.81
C SER A 91 -8.77 -9.33 3.16
N ASN A 92 -9.55 -10.37 3.49
CA ASN A 92 -10.91 -10.21 4.01
C ASN A 92 -10.98 -10.05 5.54
N THR A 93 -9.83 -10.08 6.23
CA THR A 93 -9.72 -9.81 7.67
C THR A 93 -9.55 -8.32 7.90
N ARG A 94 -10.35 -7.75 8.83
CA ARG A 94 -10.13 -6.37 9.29
C ARG A 94 -8.80 -6.33 10.06
N PRO A 95 -7.95 -5.31 9.84
CA PRO A 95 -6.74 -5.09 10.63
C PRO A 95 -7.06 -4.77 12.08
#